data_AF-A0A1I1UJM0-F1
#
_entry.id   AF-A0A1I1UJM0-F1
#
_cell.length_a   1.000
_cell.length_b   1.000
_cell.length_c   1.000
_cell.angle_alpha   90.00
_cell.angle_beta   90.00
_cell.angle_gamma   90.00
#
_symmetry.space_group_name_H-M   'P 1'
#
loop_
_entity.id
_entity.type
_entity.pdbx_description
1 polymer ?
#
loop_
_entity_poly.entity_id
_entity_poly.type
_entity_poly.pdbx_seq_one_letter_code
_entity_poly.pdbx_strand_id
1 'polypeptide(L)'
;MRYLLAGLALLLGTAPAAATSPALLATGSFFVPGVGQFINGEPVKGSLHLATYGTAAGIATHYQTRDDYIEREDRYDEDDLTITTNRTSERADLFASVASNTRFYSAYDAYRERRAMRGNLGYSTPISDEGFQDLATAPFAARYLSRPTTFIPIAIAASGLLLPAEDSWVTRTRGGLTRTEAGAMLLPRHGAVALGEEAFFRGILNNEFHHQFGPWWGTTASSVGFGLAHSGNGLSANAAVATAYGAYLGWLHQHNDYRLGENVAVHFWWNVLLSAAALRHDPEERTAVVRWEFRF
;
A
#
# COMPACT_ATOMS: atom_id res chain seq x y z
N MET A 1 11.19 -11.31 -1.67
CA MET A 1 11.27 -10.33 -0.57
C MET A 1 12.11 -10.76 0.65
N ARG A 2 12.98 -11.80 0.57
CA ARG A 2 13.82 -12.24 1.70
C ARG A 2 15.27 -11.71 1.68
N TYR A 3 15.74 -11.18 0.54
CA TYR A 3 17.16 -10.82 0.36
C TYR A 3 17.46 -9.32 0.37
N LEU A 4 16.43 -8.45 0.33
CA LEU A 4 16.59 -7.00 0.48
C LEU A 4 16.60 -6.53 1.95
N LEU A 5 16.27 -7.42 2.90
CA LEU A 5 15.99 -7.10 4.31
C LEU A 5 17.20 -7.18 5.24
N ALA A 6 18.32 -7.79 4.81
CA ALA A 6 19.49 -8.01 5.68
C ALA A 6 20.41 -6.78 5.80
N GLY A 7 20.32 -5.81 4.87
CA GLY A 7 21.23 -4.66 4.83
C GLY A 7 20.88 -3.53 5.81
N LEU A 8 19.62 -3.39 6.24
CA LEU A 8 19.16 -2.23 7.02
C LEU A 8 19.13 -2.45 8.54
N ALA A 9 19.24 -3.69 9.03
CA ALA A 9 19.01 -4.02 10.44
C ALA A 9 20.26 -3.92 11.35
N LEU A 10 21.44 -3.61 10.82
CA LEU A 10 22.73 -3.78 11.52
C LEU A 10 23.28 -2.55 12.25
N LEU A 11 22.45 -1.52 12.53
CA LEU A 11 22.90 -0.26 13.15
C LEU A 11 22.13 0.15 14.42
N LEU A 12 21.52 -0.79 15.14
CA LEU A 12 20.91 -0.53 16.45
C LEU A 12 21.96 -0.55 17.57
N GLY A 13 22.88 0.43 17.52
CA GLY A 13 23.77 0.79 18.63
C GLY A 13 23.16 1.94 19.45
N THR A 14 23.46 1.96 20.75
CA THR A 14 22.99 2.88 21.79
C THR A 14 23.38 4.35 21.57
N ALA A 15 22.81 4.98 20.55
CA ALA A 15 22.95 6.42 20.34
C ALA A 15 21.99 7.18 21.28
N PRO A 16 22.41 8.29 21.90
CA PRO A 16 21.50 9.14 22.66
C PRO A 16 20.36 9.61 21.75
N ALA A 17 19.14 9.71 22.28
CA ALA A 17 17.93 10.07 21.52
C ALA A 17 18.06 11.40 20.75
N ALA A 18 19.02 12.28 21.07
CA ALA A 18 19.32 13.49 20.32
C ALA A 18 20.15 13.27 19.02
N ALA A 19 20.87 12.16 18.90
CA ALA A 19 21.73 11.84 17.76
C ALA A 19 21.10 10.90 16.72
N THR A 20 19.98 10.25 17.05
CA THR A 20 19.36 9.24 16.17
C THR A 20 18.85 9.89 14.87
N SER A 21 19.26 9.36 13.72
CA SER A 21 18.82 9.85 12.41
C SER A 21 17.33 9.52 12.18
N PRO A 22 16.59 10.34 11.39
CA PRO A 22 15.21 10.05 11.03
C PRO A 22 15.05 8.66 10.39
N ALA A 23 15.94 8.28 9.47
CA ALA A 23 15.91 6.97 8.81
C ALA A 23 16.09 5.78 9.78
N LEU A 24 16.92 5.93 10.81
CA LEU A 24 17.12 4.88 11.82
C LEU A 24 15.86 4.70 12.68
N LEU A 25 15.19 5.78 13.08
CA LEU A 25 13.90 5.69 13.79
C LEU A 25 12.78 5.13 12.93
N ALA A 26 12.76 5.49 11.63
CA ALA A 26 11.85 4.91 10.66
C ALA A 26 12.03 3.38 10.61
N THR A 27 13.27 2.93 10.49
CA THR A 27 13.63 1.51 10.47
C THR A 27 13.20 0.80 11.75
N GLY A 28 13.49 1.38 12.92
CA GLY A 28 13.06 0.83 14.21
C GLY A 28 11.54 0.68 14.31
N SER A 29 10.79 1.70 13.89
CA SER A 29 9.32 1.70 13.92
C SER A 29 8.69 0.81 12.85
N PHE A 30 9.39 0.57 11.73
CA PHE A 30 8.97 -0.40 10.74
C PHE A 30 8.97 -1.82 11.30
N PHE A 31 10.00 -2.20 12.05
CA PHE A 31 10.09 -3.53 12.66
C PHE A 31 9.25 -3.66 13.93
N VAL A 32 9.23 -2.62 14.75
CA VAL A 32 8.45 -2.56 15.99
C VAL A 32 7.61 -1.28 16.00
N PRO A 33 6.38 -1.31 15.48
CA PRO A 33 5.50 -0.14 15.43
C PRO A 33 5.40 0.56 16.77
N GLY A 34 5.58 1.89 16.75
CA GLY A 34 5.53 2.75 17.93
C GLY A 34 6.89 3.09 18.56
N VAL A 35 7.96 2.32 18.31
CA VAL A 35 9.27 2.54 18.96
C VAL A 35 9.84 3.93 18.67
N GLY A 36 9.77 4.40 17.44
CA GLY A 36 10.26 5.73 17.07
C GLY A 36 9.45 6.84 17.73
N GLN A 37 8.13 6.67 17.87
CA GLN A 37 7.28 7.62 18.61
C GLN A 37 7.65 7.66 20.10
N PHE A 38 7.89 6.51 20.75
CA PHE A 38 8.39 6.49 22.14
C PHE A 38 9.72 7.23 22.29
N ILE A 39 10.66 7.01 21.36
CA ILE A 39 11.97 7.69 21.38
C ILE A 39 11.82 9.20 21.11
N ASN A 40 10.87 9.59 20.27
CA ASN A 40 10.51 10.99 20.02
C ASN A 40 9.75 11.65 21.18
N GLY A 41 9.45 10.93 22.27
CA GLY A 41 8.72 11.48 23.42
C GLY A 41 7.21 11.55 23.23
N GLU A 42 6.65 10.75 22.31
CA GLU A 42 5.22 10.69 21.99
C GLU A 42 4.59 9.34 22.38
N PRO A 43 4.53 9.01 23.69
CA PRO A 43 4.15 7.68 24.14
C PRO A 43 2.73 7.28 23.75
N VAL A 44 1.79 8.23 23.69
CA VAL A 44 0.41 7.96 23.28
C VAL A 44 0.38 7.48 21.82
N LYS A 45 1.06 8.18 20.90
CA LYS A 45 1.16 7.73 19.49
C LYS A 45 1.88 6.38 19.39
N GLY A 46 2.95 6.20 20.16
CA GLY A 46 3.69 4.93 20.22
C GLY A 46 2.81 3.75 20.62
N SER A 47 2.02 3.90 21.69
CA SER A 47 1.06 2.89 22.14
C SER A 47 -0.03 2.62 21.11
N LEU A 48 -0.54 3.65 20.43
CA LEU A 48 -1.56 3.48 19.38
C LEU A 48 -1.03 2.64 18.21
N HIS A 49 0.14 2.97 17.66
CA HIS A 49 0.75 2.19 16.58
C HIS A 49 0.99 0.73 16.98
N LEU A 50 1.54 0.51 18.17
CA LEU A 50 1.81 -0.83 18.68
C LEU A 50 0.52 -1.64 18.89
N ALA A 51 -0.50 -1.03 19.48
CA ALA A 51 -1.79 -1.67 19.72
C ALA A 51 -2.51 -2.01 18.41
N THR A 52 -2.59 -1.06 17.47
CA THR A 52 -3.20 -1.29 16.16
C THR A 52 -2.50 -2.42 15.41
N TYR A 53 -1.17 -2.41 15.36
CA TYR A 53 -0.40 -3.49 14.75
C TYR A 53 -0.63 -4.83 15.45
N GLY A 54 -0.50 -4.88 16.78
CA GLY A 54 -0.61 -6.12 17.56
C GLY A 54 -2.00 -6.74 17.46
N THR A 55 -3.06 -5.93 17.57
CA THR A 55 -4.44 -6.38 17.42
C THR A 55 -4.70 -6.87 16.00
N ALA A 56 -4.32 -6.10 14.96
CA ALA A 56 -4.54 -6.52 13.58
C ALA A 56 -3.74 -7.79 13.22
N ALA A 57 -2.49 -7.89 13.63
CA ALA A 57 -1.67 -9.08 13.41
C ALA A 57 -2.26 -10.30 14.13
N GLY A 58 -2.71 -10.15 15.39
CA GLY A 58 -3.35 -11.22 16.14
C GLY A 58 -4.64 -11.71 15.49
N ILE A 59 -5.48 -10.79 14.99
CA ILE A 59 -6.72 -11.16 14.27
C ILE A 59 -6.39 -11.82 12.92
N ALA A 60 -5.40 -11.31 12.18
CA ALA A 60 -4.97 -11.92 10.93
C ALA A 60 -4.51 -13.36 11.14
N THR A 61 -3.61 -13.59 12.10
CA THR A 61 -3.15 -14.93 12.47
C THR A 61 -4.32 -15.83 12.89
N HIS A 62 -5.26 -15.31 13.68
CA HIS A 62 -6.44 -16.08 14.09
C HIS A 62 -7.27 -16.58 12.91
N TYR A 63 -7.44 -15.78 11.85
CA TYR A 63 -8.14 -16.22 10.64
C TYR A 63 -7.29 -17.12 9.76
N GLN A 64 -5.98 -16.91 9.69
CA GLN A 64 -5.05 -17.76 8.93
C GLN A 64 -4.96 -19.19 9.48
N THR A 65 -5.22 -19.39 10.77
CA THR A 65 -5.19 -20.71 11.42
C THR A 65 -6.53 -21.47 11.33
N ARG A 66 -7.53 -20.95 10.62
CA ARG A 66 -8.84 -21.61 10.47
C ARG A 66 -8.78 -22.66 9.37
N ASP A 67 -9.50 -23.76 9.54
CA ASP A 67 -9.50 -24.88 8.59
C ASP A 67 -10.00 -24.50 7.17
N ASP A 68 -10.84 -23.46 7.08
CA ASP A 68 -11.36 -22.97 5.82
C ASP A 68 -10.53 -21.81 5.23
N TYR A 69 -9.40 -21.45 5.83
CA TYR A 69 -8.49 -20.46 5.25
C TYR A 69 -7.88 -20.99 3.94
N ILE A 70 -7.91 -20.17 2.89
CA ILE A 70 -7.30 -20.52 1.60
C ILE A 70 -5.90 -19.89 1.58
N GLU A 71 -4.85 -20.70 1.41
CA GLU A 71 -3.49 -20.18 1.34
C GLU A 71 -3.29 -19.30 0.09
N ARG A 72 -2.40 -18.31 0.20
CA ARG A 72 -2.25 -17.29 -0.86
C ARG A 72 -1.89 -17.90 -2.22
N GLU A 73 -1.09 -18.95 -2.25
CA GLU A 73 -0.70 -19.65 -3.48
C GLU A 73 -1.86 -20.41 -4.14
N ASP A 74 -2.80 -20.93 -3.34
CA ASP A 74 -3.97 -21.66 -3.83
C ASP A 74 -5.12 -20.73 -4.29
N ARG A 75 -5.01 -19.42 -4.03
CA ARG A 75 -6.05 -18.44 -4.40
C ARG A 75 -5.97 -18.00 -5.85
N TYR A 76 -4.79 -18.00 -6.45
CA TYR A 76 -4.57 -17.42 -7.77
C TYR A 76 -4.46 -18.52 -8.82
N ASP A 77 -5.43 -18.55 -9.72
CA ASP A 77 -5.35 -19.32 -10.95
C ASP A 77 -4.93 -18.36 -12.06
N GLU A 78 -3.67 -18.41 -12.46
CA GLU A 78 -3.12 -17.53 -13.51
C GLU A 78 -3.59 -17.93 -14.91
N ASP A 79 -3.91 -19.21 -15.13
CA ASP A 79 -4.40 -19.72 -16.40
C ASP A 79 -5.85 -19.26 -16.65
N ASP A 80 -6.68 -19.28 -15.61
CA ASP A 80 -8.07 -18.82 -15.64
C ASP A 80 -8.22 -17.39 -15.08
N LEU A 81 -7.13 -16.64 -14.86
CA LEU A 81 -7.15 -15.28 -14.26
C LEU A 81 -8.17 -15.12 -13.13
N THR A 82 -8.25 -16.10 -12.23
CA THR A 82 -9.30 -16.17 -11.20
C THR A 82 -8.69 -16.09 -9.80
N ILE A 83 -9.31 -15.27 -8.96
CA ILE A 83 -8.98 -15.11 -7.55
C ILE A 83 -10.06 -15.81 -6.74
N THR A 84 -9.75 -16.95 -6.14
CA THR A 84 -10.67 -17.64 -5.24
C THR A 84 -10.52 -17.12 -3.82
N THR A 85 -11.63 -16.76 -3.18
CA THR A 85 -11.63 -16.27 -1.79
C THR A 85 -12.87 -16.71 -1.01
N ASN A 86 -12.83 -16.54 0.31
CA ASN A 86 -13.95 -16.76 1.22
C ASN A 86 -13.90 -15.79 2.41
N ARG A 87 -14.91 -15.83 3.28
CA ARG A 87 -15.04 -14.88 4.40
C ARG A 87 -13.82 -14.90 5.34
N THR A 88 -13.28 -16.08 5.63
CA THR A 88 -12.09 -16.26 6.49
C THR A 88 -10.86 -15.64 5.85
N SER A 89 -10.63 -15.92 4.57
CA SER A 89 -9.50 -15.44 3.78
C SER A 89 -9.53 -13.91 3.59
N GLU A 90 -10.70 -13.32 3.28
CA GLU A 90 -10.84 -11.86 3.16
C GLU A 90 -10.58 -11.13 4.48
N ARG A 91 -11.04 -11.70 5.61
CA ARG A 91 -10.77 -11.12 6.93
C ARG A 91 -9.29 -11.22 7.29
N ALA A 92 -8.67 -12.38 7.05
CA ALA A 92 -7.23 -12.54 7.22
C ALA A 92 -6.46 -11.48 6.42
N ASP A 93 -6.79 -11.31 5.14
CA ASP A 93 -6.16 -10.34 4.26
C ASP A 93 -6.34 -8.90 4.72
N LEU A 94 -7.57 -8.51 5.09
CA LEU A 94 -7.87 -7.18 5.62
C LEU A 94 -6.97 -6.85 6.81
N PHE A 95 -6.95 -7.73 7.81
CA PHE A 95 -6.19 -7.48 9.03
C PHE A 95 -4.66 -7.62 8.83
N ALA A 96 -4.22 -8.48 7.91
CA ALA A 96 -2.82 -8.54 7.49
C ALA A 96 -2.40 -7.24 6.78
N SER A 97 -3.26 -6.68 5.92
CA SER A 97 -3.05 -5.38 5.29
C SER A 97 -3.00 -4.27 6.33
N VAL A 98 -3.91 -4.23 7.31
CA VAL A 98 -3.87 -3.25 8.40
C VAL A 98 -2.57 -3.37 9.20
N ALA A 99 -2.16 -4.58 9.58
CA ALA A 99 -0.94 -4.82 10.34
C ALA A 99 0.32 -4.37 9.57
N SER A 100 0.46 -4.79 8.31
CA SER A 100 1.61 -4.42 7.47
C SER A 100 1.67 -2.91 7.23
N ASN A 101 0.54 -2.28 6.92
CA ASN A 101 0.51 -0.84 6.64
C ASN A 101 0.62 0.03 7.89
N THR A 102 0.28 -0.49 9.07
CA THR A 102 0.62 0.15 10.34
C THR A 102 2.12 0.25 10.54
N ARG A 103 2.90 -0.76 10.13
CA ARG A 103 4.37 -0.70 10.17
C ARG A 103 4.91 0.41 9.26
N PHE A 104 4.41 0.47 8.03
CA PHE A 104 4.80 1.50 7.07
C PHE A 104 4.47 2.91 7.56
N TYR A 105 3.25 3.12 8.06
CA TYR A 105 2.83 4.42 8.55
C TYR A 105 3.55 4.81 9.85
N SER A 106 3.75 3.86 10.78
CA SER A 106 4.50 4.11 12.02
C SER A 106 5.95 4.52 11.73
N ALA A 107 6.60 3.89 10.73
CA ALA A 107 7.90 4.30 10.22
C ALA A 107 7.91 5.74 9.70
N TYR A 108 6.92 6.09 8.86
CA TYR A 108 6.81 7.44 8.31
C TYR A 108 6.55 8.51 9.38
N ASP A 109 5.64 8.23 10.31
CA ASP A 109 5.28 9.17 11.37
C ASP A 109 6.49 9.46 12.27
N ALA A 110 7.25 8.42 12.65
CA ALA A 110 8.50 8.57 13.42
C ALA A 110 9.57 9.36 12.63
N TYR A 111 9.71 9.06 11.34
CA TYR A 111 10.63 9.73 10.42
C TYR A 111 10.32 11.23 10.31
N ARG A 112 9.06 11.57 10.02
CA ARG A 112 8.58 12.94 9.83
C ARG A 112 8.75 13.75 11.11
N GLU A 113 8.29 13.22 12.25
CA GLU A 113 8.40 13.91 13.54
C GLU A 113 9.86 14.18 13.89
N ARG A 114 10.73 13.19 13.65
CA ARG A 114 12.17 13.35 13.91
C ARG A 114 12.81 14.40 13.02
N ARG A 115 12.41 14.50 11.74
CA ARG A 115 12.85 15.59 10.87
C ARG A 115 12.40 16.93 11.41
N ALA A 116 11.15 17.04 11.88
CA ALA A 116 10.60 18.28 12.43
C ALA A 116 11.37 18.73 13.68
N MET A 117 11.61 17.82 14.63
CA MET A 117 12.40 18.07 15.84
C MET A 117 13.83 18.54 15.55
N ARG A 118 14.39 18.13 14.41
CA ARG A 118 15.72 18.54 13.96
C ARG A 118 15.70 19.78 13.06
N GLY A 119 14.56 20.48 12.94
CA GLY A 119 14.44 21.64 12.05
C GLY A 119 14.70 21.31 10.58
N ASN A 120 14.39 20.07 10.16
CA ASN A 120 14.66 19.53 8.84
C ASN A 120 16.16 19.54 8.41
N LEU A 121 17.08 19.65 9.37
CA LEU A 121 18.51 19.74 9.08
C LEU A 121 19.00 18.54 8.29
N GLY A 122 19.70 18.83 7.18
CA GLY A 122 20.28 17.81 6.32
C GLY A 122 19.31 17.23 5.29
N TYR A 123 18.14 17.81 5.06
CA TYR A 123 17.24 17.39 3.97
C TYR A 123 16.95 18.54 3.03
N SER A 124 16.92 18.26 1.72
CA SER A 124 16.58 19.23 0.67
C SER A 124 15.08 19.34 0.39
N THR A 125 14.30 18.34 0.83
CA THR A 125 12.86 18.29 0.65
C THR A 125 12.14 18.91 1.84
N PRO A 126 10.96 19.53 1.66
CA PRO A 126 10.15 19.99 2.79
C PRO A 126 9.62 18.81 3.62
N ILE A 127 9.18 19.12 4.84
CA ILE A 127 8.44 18.19 5.69
C ILE A 127 6.95 18.38 5.39
N SER A 128 6.24 17.29 5.10
CA SER A 128 4.79 17.33 4.95
C SER A 128 4.11 17.71 6.27
N ASP A 129 3.14 18.62 6.19
CA ASP A 129 2.28 19.06 7.28
C ASP A 129 1.08 18.11 7.51
N GLU A 130 0.85 17.15 6.62
CA GLU A 130 -0.35 16.28 6.64
C GLU A 130 -0.23 15.15 7.66
N GLY A 131 -1.14 15.14 8.65
CA GLY A 131 -1.27 14.11 9.68
C GLY A 131 -2.04 12.88 9.21
N PHE A 132 -2.21 11.92 10.13
CA PHE A 132 -2.97 10.69 9.86
C PHE A 132 -4.38 10.99 9.34
N GLN A 133 -5.08 11.93 9.99
CA GLN A 133 -6.46 12.28 9.62
C GLN A 133 -6.55 12.91 8.23
N ASP A 134 -5.59 13.78 7.87
CA ASP A 134 -5.52 14.38 6.54
C ASP A 134 -5.38 13.31 5.47
N LEU A 135 -4.48 12.35 5.68
CA LEU A 135 -4.23 11.27 4.73
C LEU A 135 -5.38 10.27 4.68
N ALA A 136 -5.97 9.90 5.81
CA ALA A 136 -7.07 8.95 5.89
C ALA A 136 -8.35 9.50 5.23
N THR A 137 -8.55 10.81 5.24
CA THR A 137 -9.71 11.47 4.62
C THR A 137 -9.43 11.99 3.21
N ALA A 138 -8.16 12.06 2.80
CA ALA A 138 -7.76 12.54 1.48
C ALA A 138 -8.51 11.90 0.30
N PRO A 139 -8.78 10.57 0.28
CA PRO A 139 -9.53 9.97 -0.82
C PRO A 139 -10.93 10.56 -1.04
N PHE A 140 -11.53 11.15 -0.01
CA PHE A 140 -12.87 11.71 -0.09
C PHE A 140 -12.86 13.24 -0.20
N ALA A 141 -11.67 13.85 -0.21
CA ALA A 141 -11.54 15.29 -0.25
C ALA A 141 -11.73 15.80 -1.69
N ALA A 142 -12.76 16.62 -1.90
CA ALA A 142 -13.08 17.21 -3.20
C ALA A 142 -11.89 17.96 -3.83
N ARG A 143 -11.00 18.55 -3.01
CA ARG A 143 -9.80 19.26 -3.47
C ARG A 143 -8.79 18.39 -4.21
N TYR A 144 -8.76 17.08 -3.93
CA TYR A 144 -7.91 16.12 -4.64
C TYR A 144 -8.69 15.52 -5.81
N LEU A 145 -9.93 15.07 -5.58
CA LEU A 145 -10.75 14.42 -6.61
C LEU A 145 -11.04 15.30 -7.84
N SER A 146 -11.06 16.63 -7.70
CA SER A 146 -11.27 17.55 -8.82
C SER A 146 -10.02 17.80 -9.68
N ARG A 147 -8.84 17.35 -9.25
CA ARG A 147 -7.58 17.59 -9.97
C ARG A 147 -7.45 16.63 -11.17
N PRO A 148 -6.98 17.09 -12.34
CA PRO A 148 -6.65 16.23 -13.47
C PRO A 148 -5.70 15.08 -13.13
N THR A 149 -4.72 15.36 -12.28
CA THR A 149 -3.77 14.40 -11.71
C THR A 149 -4.42 13.34 -10.80
N THR A 150 -5.70 13.50 -10.45
CA THR A 150 -6.44 12.48 -9.70
C THR A 150 -7.56 11.88 -10.52
N PHE A 151 -8.41 12.70 -11.14
CA PHE A 151 -9.59 12.20 -11.85
C PHE A 151 -9.22 11.36 -13.07
N ILE A 152 -8.11 11.66 -13.79
CA ILE A 152 -7.73 10.90 -14.99
C ILE A 152 -7.32 9.47 -14.61
N PRO A 153 -6.37 9.24 -13.67
CA PRO A 153 -6.08 7.89 -13.19
C PRO A 153 -7.32 7.16 -12.66
N ILE A 154 -8.19 7.85 -11.91
CA ILE A 154 -9.44 7.27 -11.40
C ILE A 154 -10.37 6.86 -12.54
N ALA A 155 -10.54 7.69 -13.57
CA ALA A 155 -11.37 7.37 -14.73
C ALA A 155 -10.84 6.17 -15.51
N ILE A 156 -9.51 6.05 -15.64
CA ILE A 156 -8.85 4.88 -16.22
C ILE A 156 -9.18 3.63 -15.40
N ALA A 157 -8.99 3.65 -14.08
CA ALA A 157 -9.32 2.51 -13.22
C ALA A 157 -10.82 2.18 -13.25
N ALA A 158 -11.69 3.20 -13.25
CA ALA A 158 -13.14 3.04 -13.31
C ALA A 158 -13.62 2.41 -14.63
N SER A 159 -12.87 2.56 -15.72
CA SER A 159 -13.21 1.92 -17.00
C SER A 159 -13.28 0.39 -16.88
N GLY A 160 -12.53 -0.23 -15.97
CA GLY A 160 -12.60 -1.67 -15.68
C GLY A 160 -13.96 -2.13 -15.14
N LEU A 161 -14.76 -1.22 -14.56
CA LEU A 161 -16.14 -1.52 -14.15
C LEU A 161 -17.11 -1.58 -15.33
N LEU A 162 -16.76 -0.97 -16.47
CA LEU A 162 -17.62 -0.82 -17.63
C LEU A 162 -17.25 -1.79 -18.76
N LEU A 163 -15.97 -2.13 -18.88
CA LEU A 163 -15.44 -2.99 -19.93
C LEU A 163 -15.60 -4.49 -19.58
N PRO A 164 -15.74 -5.38 -20.59
CA PRO A 164 -15.72 -6.83 -20.40
C PRO A 164 -14.42 -7.33 -19.74
N ALA A 165 -14.50 -8.45 -19.02
CA ALA A 165 -13.38 -9.03 -18.25
C ALA A 165 -12.69 -10.22 -18.93
N GLU A 166 -12.69 -10.25 -20.27
CA GLU A 166 -12.18 -11.37 -21.07
C GLU A 166 -10.73 -11.72 -20.71
N ASP A 167 -9.88 -10.70 -20.51
CA ASP A 167 -8.45 -10.84 -20.16
C ASP A 167 -8.08 -10.18 -18.82
N SER A 168 -9.01 -10.09 -17.85
CA SER A 168 -8.77 -9.41 -16.58
C SER A 168 -9.17 -10.25 -15.39
N TRP A 169 -8.47 -10.12 -14.25
CA TRP A 169 -8.74 -10.91 -13.05
C TRP A 169 -10.20 -10.80 -12.55
N VAL A 170 -10.80 -11.94 -12.21
CA VAL A 170 -12.15 -12.02 -11.60
C VAL A 170 -12.11 -12.71 -10.24
N THR A 171 -13.01 -12.31 -9.34
CA THR A 171 -13.06 -12.86 -7.98
C THR A 171 -14.17 -13.91 -7.85
N ARG A 172 -13.78 -15.16 -7.55
CA ARG A 172 -14.69 -16.27 -7.23
C ARG A 172 -14.86 -16.38 -5.71
N THR A 173 -16.04 -16.05 -5.21
CA THR A 173 -16.37 -16.17 -3.78
C THR A 173 -16.85 -17.59 -3.41
N ARG A 174 -16.36 -18.16 -2.31
CA ARG A 174 -16.77 -19.45 -1.74
C ARG A 174 -17.33 -19.30 -0.31
N GLY A 175 -17.93 -20.37 0.21
CA GLY A 175 -18.33 -20.48 1.63
C GLY A 175 -19.42 -19.49 2.06
N GLY A 176 -20.32 -19.12 1.14
CA GLY A 176 -21.42 -18.18 1.43
C GLY A 176 -20.97 -16.74 1.68
N LEU A 177 -19.77 -16.35 1.24
CA LEU A 177 -19.36 -14.96 1.14
C LEU A 177 -20.10 -14.31 -0.04
N THR A 178 -20.90 -13.28 0.25
CA THR A 178 -21.58 -12.52 -0.81
C THR A 178 -20.67 -11.47 -1.42
N ARG A 179 -20.93 -11.08 -2.67
CA ARG A 179 -20.20 -9.96 -3.32
C ARG A 179 -20.36 -8.65 -2.55
N THR A 180 -21.53 -8.40 -1.94
CA THR A 180 -21.74 -7.20 -1.12
C THR A 180 -20.84 -7.20 0.12
N GLU A 181 -20.72 -8.34 0.82
CA GLU A 181 -19.81 -8.47 1.96
C GLU A 181 -18.35 -8.28 1.55
N ALA A 182 -17.92 -8.88 0.44
CA ALA A 182 -16.56 -8.70 -0.08
C ALA A 182 -16.30 -7.23 -0.48
N GLY A 183 -17.28 -6.60 -1.15
CA GLY A 183 -17.22 -5.19 -1.55
C GLY A 183 -17.09 -4.24 -0.36
N ALA A 184 -17.78 -4.53 0.75
CA ALA A 184 -17.68 -3.72 1.97
C ALA A 184 -16.29 -3.75 2.61
N MET A 185 -15.47 -4.79 2.35
CA MET A 185 -14.11 -4.88 2.87
C MET A 185 -13.07 -4.11 2.04
N LEU A 186 -13.41 -3.72 0.80
CA LEU A 186 -12.48 -3.02 -0.10
C LEU A 186 -12.01 -1.68 0.46
N LEU A 187 -12.93 -0.88 1.02
CA LEU A 187 -12.60 0.45 1.55
C LEU A 187 -11.60 0.39 2.72
N PRO A 188 -11.84 -0.34 3.82
CA PRO A 188 -10.88 -0.38 4.92
C PRO A 188 -9.55 -1.04 4.51
N ARG A 189 -9.58 -2.06 3.65
CA ARG A 189 -8.37 -2.73 3.14
C ARG A 189 -7.50 -1.77 2.34
N HIS A 190 -8.06 -1.15 1.32
CA HIS A 190 -7.33 -0.28 0.42
C HIS A 190 -7.02 1.08 1.04
N GLY A 191 -7.82 1.52 2.02
CA GLY A 191 -7.50 2.67 2.88
C GLY A 191 -6.21 2.47 3.65
N ALA A 192 -6.07 1.32 4.31
CA ALA A 192 -4.83 0.97 5.00
C ALA A 192 -3.64 0.88 4.03
N VAL A 193 -3.81 0.21 2.89
CA VAL A 193 -2.77 0.05 1.86
C VAL A 193 -2.28 1.40 1.32
N ALA A 194 -3.19 2.24 0.81
CA ALA A 194 -2.81 3.51 0.21
C ALA A 194 -2.11 4.43 1.22
N LEU A 195 -2.63 4.49 2.45
CA LEU A 195 -2.03 5.31 3.51
C LEU A 195 -0.65 4.79 3.92
N GLY A 196 -0.50 3.49 4.16
CA GLY A 196 0.78 2.90 4.57
C GLY A 196 1.83 2.98 3.47
N GLU A 197 1.51 2.48 2.27
CA GLU A 197 2.47 2.43 1.16
C GLU A 197 2.92 3.82 0.71
N GLU A 198 2.02 4.78 0.53
CA GLU A 198 2.44 6.13 0.14
C GLU A 198 3.26 6.81 1.25
N ALA A 199 2.89 6.62 2.53
CA ALA A 199 3.68 7.11 3.65
C ALA A 199 5.11 6.54 3.65
N PHE A 200 5.28 5.25 3.35
CA PHE A 200 6.61 4.64 3.30
C PHE A 200 7.37 5.00 2.02
N PHE A 201 6.81 4.72 0.86
CA PHE A 201 7.53 4.89 -0.41
C PHE A 201 7.74 6.35 -0.78
N ARG A 202 6.75 7.23 -0.55
CA ARG A 202 6.82 8.65 -0.95
C ARG A 202 7.23 9.49 0.25
N GLY A 203 6.63 9.22 1.41
CA GLY A 203 6.97 9.92 2.64
C GLY A 203 8.39 9.65 3.14
N ILE A 204 8.92 8.43 3.00
CA ILE A 204 10.30 8.09 3.45
C ILE A 204 11.25 7.90 2.27
N LEU A 205 11.08 6.84 1.48
CA LEU A 205 12.09 6.43 0.49
C LEU A 205 12.34 7.49 -0.57
N ASN A 206 11.28 8.10 -1.09
CA ASN A 206 11.42 9.16 -2.09
C ASN A 206 12.15 10.38 -1.48
N ASN A 207 11.82 10.79 -0.25
CA ASN A 207 12.55 11.86 0.43
C ASN A 207 14.03 11.53 0.66
N GLU A 208 14.35 10.32 1.14
CA GLU A 208 15.72 9.86 1.38
C GLU A 208 16.54 9.81 0.09
N PHE A 209 16.00 9.21 -0.97
CA PHE A 209 16.70 9.13 -2.24
C PHE A 209 16.80 10.49 -2.94
N HIS A 210 15.84 11.40 -2.74
CA HIS A 210 15.96 12.78 -3.21
C HIS A 210 17.08 13.54 -2.51
N HIS A 211 17.21 13.34 -1.20
CA HIS A 211 18.30 13.93 -0.44
C HIS A 211 19.67 13.40 -0.92
N GLN A 212 19.79 12.10 -1.19
CA GLN A 212 21.05 11.45 -1.56
C GLN A 212 21.42 11.61 -3.04
N PHE A 213 20.46 11.53 -3.96
CA PHE A 213 20.70 11.42 -5.40
C PHE A 213 20.06 12.57 -6.22
N GLY A 214 19.32 13.47 -5.58
CA GLY A 214 18.55 14.52 -6.23
C GLY A 214 17.17 14.06 -6.73
N PRO A 215 16.30 14.99 -7.19
CA PRO A 215 14.89 14.70 -7.45
C PRO A 215 14.64 13.64 -8.53
N TRP A 216 15.38 13.71 -9.64
CA TRP A 216 15.22 12.78 -10.77
C TRP A 216 15.59 11.35 -10.38
N TRP A 217 16.84 11.13 -9.95
CA TRP A 217 17.32 9.81 -9.56
C TRP A 217 16.64 9.30 -8.29
N GLY A 218 16.24 10.19 -7.39
CA GLY A 218 15.52 9.82 -6.19
C GLY A 218 14.13 9.25 -6.49
N THR A 219 13.39 9.88 -7.41
CA THR A 219 12.11 9.33 -7.88
C THR A 219 12.30 8.05 -8.68
N THR A 220 13.31 7.95 -9.54
CA THR A 220 13.59 6.68 -10.23
C THR A 220 13.88 5.55 -9.24
N ALA A 221 14.75 5.77 -8.26
CA ALA A 221 15.11 4.76 -7.27
C ALA A 221 13.92 4.34 -6.40
N SER A 222 13.11 5.29 -5.93
CA SER A 222 11.92 4.98 -5.12
C SER A 222 10.85 4.23 -5.91
N SER A 223 10.72 4.53 -7.21
CA SER A 223 9.77 3.88 -8.12
C SER A 223 10.18 2.45 -8.46
N VAL A 224 11.47 2.21 -8.69
CA VAL A 224 12.02 0.85 -8.84
C VAL A 224 11.82 0.06 -7.56
N GLY A 225 12.12 0.65 -6.39
CA GLY A 225 11.87 0.02 -5.09
C GLY A 225 10.39 -0.35 -4.89
N PHE A 226 9.47 0.52 -5.29
CA PHE A 226 8.02 0.25 -5.28
C PHE A 226 7.65 -0.92 -6.20
N GLY A 227 8.17 -0.94 -7.43
CA GLY A 227 7.91 -2.05 -8.36
C GLY A 227 8.45 -3.39 -7.87
N LEU A 228 9.66 -3.42 -7.29
CA LEU A 228 10.25 -4.63 -6.71
C LEU A 228 9.51 -5.17 -5.49
N ALA A 229 8.69 -4.34 -4.83
CA ALA A 229 7.85 -4.76 -3.72
C ALA A 229 6.54 -5.44 -4.19
N HIS A 230 6.22 -5.38 -5.47
CA HIS A 230 5.02 -5.96 -6.04
C HIS A 230 5.30 -7.32 -6.70
N SER A 231 4.34 -8.25 -6.62
CA SER A 231 4.54 -9.62 -7.09
C SER A 231 4.00 -9.87 -8.50
N GLY A 232 2.99 -9.13 -8.96
CA GLY A 232 2.28 -9.42 -10.22
C GLY A 232 1.14 -10.44 -10.10
N ASN A 233 1.01 -11.12 -8.96
CA ASN A 233 -0.01 -12.14 -8.74
C ASN A 233 -1.38 -11.50 -8.42
N GLY A 234 -2.44 -12.01 -9.04
CA GLY A 234 -3.79 -11.50 -8.85
C GLY A 234 -3.90 -10.03 -9.25
N LEU A 235 -4.56 -9.23 -8.40
CA LEU A 235 -4.69 -7.78 -8.60
C LEU A 235 -3.43 -6.98 -8.23
N SER A 236 -2.32 -7.64 -7.87
CA SER A 236 -1.04 -6.94 -7.70
C SER A 236 -0.45 -6.64 -9.08
N ALA A 237 -0.12 -5.39 -9.36
CA ALA A 237 0.61 -5.04 -10.58
C ALA A 237 1.96 -5.77 -10.65
N ASN A 238 2.40 -6.18 -11.84
CA ASN A 238 3.76 -6.69 -12.01
C ASN A 238 4.78 -5.57 -11.76
N ALA A 239 6.05 -5.96 -11.55
CA ALA A 239 7.10 -5.00 -11.19
C ALA A 239 7.24 -3.83 -12.17
N ALA A 240 7.08 -4.06 -13.48
CA ALA A 240 7.21 -3.01 -14.49
C ALA A 240 6.07 -1.99 -14.42
N VAL A 241 4.82 -2.46 -14.35
CA VAL A 241 3.63 -1.62 -14.21
C VAL A 241 3.66 -0.88 -12.88
N ALA A 242 4.01 -1.57 -11.80
CA ALA A 242 4.16 -0.97 -10.48
C ALA A 242 5.27 0.10 -10.47
N THR A 243 6.42 -0.13 -11.13
CA THR A 243 7.46 0.92 -11.27
C THR A 243 6.95 2.13 -12.06
N ALA A 244 6.23 1.94 -13.16
CA ALA A 244 5.66 3.05 -13.93
C ALA A 244 4.65 3.85 -13.10
N TYR A 245 3.77 3.17 -12.36
CA TYR A 245 2.83 3.80 -11.45
C TYR A 245 3.53 4.50 -10.27
N GLY A 246 4.59 3.87 -9.74
CA GLY A 246 5.47 4.47 -8.74
C GLY A 246 6.15 5.74 -9.23
N ALA A 247 6.55 5.80 -10.50
CA ALA A 247 7.15 6.99 -11.12
C ALA A 247 6.13 8.12 -11.24
N TYR A 248 4.90 7.79 -11.64
CA TYR A 248 3.79 8.73 -11.64
C TYR A 248 3.53 9.31 -10.25
N LEU A 249 3.43 8.46 -9.23
CA LEU A 249 3.20 8.89 -7.85
C LEU A 249 4.40 9.64 -7.26
N GLY A 250 5.63 9.25 -7.61
CA GLY A 250 6.85 9.96 -7.21
C GLY A 250 6.91 11.38 -7.79
N TRP A 251 6.54 11.55 -9.07
CA TRP A 251 6.37 12.86 -9.69
C TRP A 251 5.23 13.66 -9.04
N LEU A 252 4.07 13.02 -8.80
CA LEU A 252 2.92 13.68 -8.18
C LEU A 252 3.23 14.22 -6.78
N HIS A 253 4.03 13.46 -6.02
CA HIS A 253 4.52 13.87 -4.71
C HIS A 253 5.40 15.13 -4.82
N GLN A 254 6.33 15.19 -5.78
CA GLN A 254 7.12 16.41 -6.02
C GLN A 254 6.26 17.59 -6.45
N HIS A 255 5.33 17.34 -7.37
CA HIS A 255 4.43 18.35 -7.92
C HIS A 255 3.57 19.00 -6.83
N ASN A 256 3.29 18.27 -5.76
CA ASN A 256 2.50 18.71 -4.61
C ASN A 256 3.35 19.13 -3.40
N ASP A 257 4.57 19.62 -3.62
CA ASP A 257 5.46 20.08 -2.55
C ASP A 257 5.69 19.02 -1.46
N TYR A 258 5.81 17.75 -1.88
CA TYR A 258 6.03 16.59 -1.01
C TYR A 258 4.89 16.33 -0.01
N ARG A 259 3.68 16.82 -0.33
CA ARG A 259 2.44 16.42 0.34
C ARG A 259 1.93 15.09 -0.23
N LEU A 260 1.35 14.26 0.62
CA LEU A 260 0.93 12.89 0.33
C LEU A 260 -0.58 12.74 0.08
N GLY A 261 -1.40 13.73 0.44
CA GLY A 261 -2.86 13.58 0.38
C GLY A 261 -3.36 13.17 -1.01
N GLU A 262 -2.86 13.81 -2.07
CA GLU A 262 -3.27 13.43 -3.44
C GLU A 262 -2.77 12.04 -3.83
N ASN A 263 -1.54 11.69 -3.48
CA ASN A 263 -0.98 10.35 -3.68
C ASN A 263 -1.85 9.26 -3.06
N VAL A 264 -2.24 9.46 -1.79
CA VAL A 264 -3.12 8.53 -1.06
C VAL A 264 -4.48 8.43 -1.74
N ALA A 265 -5.06 9.55 -2.18
CA ALA A 265 -6.35 9.55 -2.87
C ALA A 265 -6.32 8.75 -4.17
N VAL A 266 -5.29 8.96 -5.00
CA VAL A 266 -5.11 8.25 -6.28
C VAL A 266 -4.90 6.75 -6.04
N HIS A 267 -3.96 6.39 -5.15
CA HIS A 267 -3.66 5.00 -4.84
C HIS A 267 -4.90 4.28 -4.26
N PHE A 268 -5.63 4.92 -3.35
CA PHE A 268 -6.85 4.38 -2.77
C PHE A 268 -7.88 4.03 -3.84
N TRP A 269 -8.28 5.01 -4.65
CA TRP A 269 -9.36 4.81 -5.62
C TRP A 269 -8.94 3.87 -6.75
N TRP A 270 -7.68 3.91 -7.18
CA TRP A 270 -7.14 2.95 -8.14
C TRP A 270 -7.37 1.51 -7.65
N ASN A 271 -6.95 1.21 -6.42
CA ASN A 271 -7.11 -0.13 -5.86
C ASN A 271 -8.58 -0.51 -5.63
N VAL A 272 -9.40 0.40 -5.09
CA VAL A 272 -10.82 0.14 -4.86
C VAL A 272 -11.55 -0.17 -6.17
N LEU A 273 -11.32 0.61 -7.22
CA LEU A 273 -12.02 0.46 -8.49
C LEU A 273 -11.62 -0.81 -9.23
N LEU A 274 -10.32 -1.15 -9.24
CA LEU A 274 -9.85 -2.40 -9.85
C LEU A 274 -10.37 -3.63 -9.10
N SER A 275 -10.35 -3.61 -7.76
CA SER A 275 -10.93 -4.69 -6.96
C SER A 275 -12.44 -4.80 -7.12
N ALA A 276 -13.14 -3.67 -7.22
CA ALA A 276 -14.57 -3.65 -7.48
C ALA A 276 -14.90 -4.20 -8.87
N ALA A 277 -14.08 -3.90 -9.88
CA ALA A 277 -14.19 -4.49 -11.22
C ALA A 277 -14.03 -6.00 -11.18
N ALA A 278 -12.97 -6.50 -10.54
CA ALA A 278 -12.73 -7.94 -10.40
C ALA A 278 -13.86 -8.67 -9.65
N LEU A 279 -14.48 -8.01 -8.67
CA LEU A 279 -15.59 -8.57 -7.92
C LEU A 279 -16.93 -8.52 -8.66
N ARG A 280 -17.10 -7.55 -9.57
CA ARG A 280 -18.33 -7.36 -10.33
C ARG A 280 -18.55 -8.48 -11.34
N HIS A 281 -17.51 -8.88 -12.05
CA HIS A 281 -17.60 -9.82 -13.17
C HIS A 281 -17.73 -11.27 -12.65
N ASP A 282 -18.61 -12.06 -13.27
CA ASP A 282 -18.74 -13.48 -12.94
C ASP A 282 -17.66 -14.30 -13.67
N PRO A 283 -16.94 -15.20 -12.97
CA PRO A 283 -16.07 -16.15 -13.65
C PRO A 283 -16.78 -16.98 -14.72
N GLU A 284 -18.07 -17.27 -14.56
CA GLU A 284 -18.88 -18.04 -15.52
C GLU A 284 -19.39 -17.20 -16.71
N GLU A 285 -19.38 -15.86 -16.59
CA GLU A 285 -19.75 -14.93 -17.67
C GLU A 285 -18.60 -14.68 -18.64
N ARG A 286 -17.38 -15.18 -18.35
CA ARG A 286 -16.33 -15.32 -19.36
C ARG A 286 -16.75 -16.42 -20.32
N THR A 287 -17.52 -16.04 -21.33
CA THR A 287 -17.96 -16.94 -22.39
C THR A 287 -16.77 -17.78 -22.86
N ALA A 288 -16.91 -19.10 -22.79
CA ALA A 288 -15.97 -20.06 -23.34
C ALA A 288 -15.50 -19.56 -24.70
N VAL A 289 -14.21 -19.22 -24.80
CA VAL A 289 -13.59 -18.85 -26.06
C VAL A 289 -13.93 -19.96 -27.04
N VAL A 290 -14.65 -19.63 -28.10
CA VAL A 290 -14.75 -20.48 -29.28
C VAL A 290 -13.33 -20.61 -29.80
N ARG A 291 -12.67 -21.71 -29.44
CA ARG A 291 -11.41 -22.15 -30.06
C ARG A 291 -11.73 -22.38 -31.52
N TRP A 292 -11.33 -21.44 -32.37
CA TRP A 292 -11.16 -21.71 -33.79
C TRP A 292 -9.94 -22.62 -33.94
N GLU A 293 -10.16 -23.93 -33.82
CA GLU A 293 -9.17 -24.91 -34.28
C GLU A 293 -9.10 -24.82 -35.82
N PHE A 294 -8.10 -24.10 -36.34
CA PHE A 294 -7.68 -24.30 -37.72
C PHE A 294 -6.95 -25.63 -37.80
N ARG A 295 -7.65 -26.65 -38.30
CA ARG A 295 -7.02 -27.88 -38.77
C ARG A 295 -6.43 -27.61 -40.15
N PHE A 296 -5.11 -27.70 -40.25
CA PHE A 296 -4.42 -27.89 -41.53
C PHE A 296 -4.40 -29.39 -41.86
#